data_AF-M5EWU4-F1
#
_entry.id   AF-M5EWU4-F1
#
_cell.length_a   1.000
_cell.length_b   1.000
_cell.length_c   1.000
_cell.angle_alpha   90.00
_cell.angle_beta   90.00
_cell.angle_gamma   90.00
#
_symmetry.space_group_name_H-M   'P 1'
#
loop_
_entity.id
_entity.type
_entity.pdbx_description
1 polymer ?
#
loop_
_entity_poly.entity_id
_entity_poly.type
_entity_poly.pdbx_seq_one_letter_code
_entity_poly.pdbx_strand_id
1 'polypeptide(L)'
;MSKRRGSKYRSGPTTNWLKTKSFTESEFELFGVEREQGKPAFARMAVPGTRKYVGSAFVSVNREMRERLWKRVQEHAGPRTCQSGQRRSGSSRG
;
A
#
# COMPACT_ATOMS: atom_id res chain seq x y z
N MET A 1 -16.60 21.96 -1.07
CA MET A 1 -15.64 23.01 -0.63
C MET A 1 -16.45 24.25 -0.32
N SER A 2 -16.28 24.85 0.86
CA SER A 2 -17.02 26.03 1.31
C SER A 2 -16.10 27.24 1.38
N LYS A 3 -16.59 28.42 0.96
CA LYS A 3 -15.85 29.69 1.02
C LYS A 3 -16.68 30.74 1.76
N ARG A 4 -16.06 31.52 2.63
CA ARG A 4 -16.71 32.64 3.32
C ARG A 4 -17.14 33.71 2.31
N ARG A 5 -18.41 34.11 2.35
CA ARG A 5 -18.94 35.18 1.49
C ARG A 5 -18.15 36.47 1.71
N GLY A 6 -17.71 37.11 0.63
CA GLY A 6 -16.94 38.35 0.66
C GLY A 6 -15.43 38.21 0.95
N SER A 7 -14.90 36.99 1.13
CA SER A 7 -13.46 36.81 1.33
C SER A 7 -12.68 37.21 0.07
N LYS A 8 -11.69 38.10 0.21
CA LYS A 8 -10.70 38.37 -0.85
C LYS A 8 -9.73 37.18 -0.98
N TYR A 9 -9.23 36.96 -2.19
CA TYR A 9 -8.20 35.96 -2.45
C TYR A 9 -6.90 36.32 -1.71
N ARG A 10 -6.24 35.29 -1.14
CA ARG A 10 -4.95 35.39 -0.47
C ARG A 10 -4.11 34.17 -0.83
N SER A 11 -2.86 34.37 -1.21
CA SER A 11 -1.88 33.29 -1.35
C SER A 11 -1.47 32.77 0.04
N GLY A 12 -1.23 31.47 0.15
CA GLY A 12 -0.88 30.81 1.41
C GLY A 12 -2.10 30.23 2.17
N PRO A 13 -1.87 29.67 3.37
CA PRO A 13 -2.93 29.06 4.16
C PRO A 13 -4.00 30.09 4.53
N THR A 14 -5.27 29.72 4.39
CA THR A 14 -6.40 30.56 4.81
C THR A 14 -7.52 29.71 5.41
N THR A 15 -8.15 30.22 6.45
CA THR A 15 -9.34 29.62 7.08
C THR A 15 -10.65 30.07 6.43
N ASN A 16 -10.60 31.03 5.49
CA ASN A 16 -11.79 31.50 4.78
C ASN A 16 -12.38 30.42 3.86
N TRP A 17 -11.55 29.49 3.37
CA TRP A 17 -11.92 28.46 2.40
C TRP A 17 -11.65 27.09 3.01
N LEU A 18 -12.71 26.38 3.38
CA LEU A 18 -12.63 25.10 4.07
C LEU A 18 -12.99 23.95 3.14
N LYS A 19 -12.23 22.85 3.25
CA LYS A 19 -12.51 21.60 2.56
C LYS A 19 -12.88 20.56 3.61
N THR A 20 -14.11 20.10 3.57
CA THR A 20 -14.54 18.87 4.23
C THR A 20 -14.45 17.75 3.19
N LYS A 21 -13.68 16.71 3.49
CA LYS A 21 -13.56 15.51 2.65
C LYS A 21 -14.19 14.35 3.39
N SER A 22 -15.01 13.56 2.70
CA SER A 22 -15.48 12.28 3.20
C SER A 22 -14.50 11.18 2.81
N PHE A 23 -14.31 10.20 3.68
CA PHE A 23 -13.53 9.01 3.43
C PHE A 23 -14.27 7.79 3.98
N THR A 24 -13.87 6.62 3.50
CA THR A 24 -14.34 5.34 4.02
C THR A 24 -13.13 4.56 4.48
N GLU A 25 -13.28 3.89 5.62
CA GLU A 25 -12.27 3.00 6.16
C GLU A 25 -12.64 1.56 5.81
N SER A 26 -11.63 0.73 5.56
CA SER A 26 -11.83 -0.68 5.22
C SER A 26 -10.61 -1.46 5.68
N GLU A 27 -10.85 -2.70 6.07
CA GLU A 27 -9.80 -3.61 6.54
C GLU A 27 -9.42 -4.59 5.43
N PHE A 28 -8.12 -4.78 5.25
CA PHE A 28 -7.56 -5.68 4.23
C PHE A 28 -6.43 -6.51 4.82
N GLU A 29 -6.21 -7.69 4.24
CA GLU A 29 -5.05 -8.51 4.56
C GLU A 29 -3.80 -7.98 3.86
N LEU A 30 -2.69 -7.93 4.59
CA LEU A 30 -1.39 -7.56 4.03
C LEU A 30 -0.75 -8.76 3.32
N PHE A 31 -0.77 -8.74 1.99
CA PHE A 31 -0.21 -9.80 1.16
C PHE A 31 1.32 -9.68 1.00
N GLY A 32 1.84 -8.46 1.04
CA GLY A 32 3.28 -8.19 0.97
C GLY A 32 3.60 -6.70 1.00
N VAL A 33 4.87 -6.36 1.17
CA VAL A 33 5.36 -4.97 1.16
C VAL A 33 6.47 -4.84 0.11
N GLU A 34 6.29 -3.89 -0.80
CA GLU A 34 7.25 -3.55 -1.84
C GLU A 34 8.05 -2.30 -1.41
N ARG A 35 9.38 -2.40 -1.50
CA ARG A 35 10.30 -1.32 -1.14
C ARG A 35 11.37 -1.18 -2.19
N GLU A 36 11.61 0.06 -2.59
CA GLU A 36 12.73 0.46 -3.42
C GLU A 36 13.45 1.63 -2.73
N GLN A 37 14.80 1.64 -2.76
CA GLN A 37 15.58 2.67 -2.11
C GLN A 37 15.26 4.05 -2.72
N GLY A 38 15.01 5.04 -1.86
CA GLY A 38 14.60 6.38 -2.30
C GLY A 38 13.13 6.51 -2.69
N LYS A 39 12.36 5.40 -2.74
CA LYS A 39 10.92 5.45 -3.01
C LYS A 39 10.08 5.14 -1.77
N PRO A 40 8.82 5.60 -1.76
CA PRO A 40 7.89 5.29 -0.69
C PRO A 40 7.52 3.79 -0.70
N ALA A 41 7.33 3.18 0.48
CA ALA A 41 6.96 1.76 0.59
C ALA A 41 5.48 1.53 0.27
N PHE A 42 5.17 0.46 -0.46
CA PHE A 42 3.81 0.10 -0.84
C PHE A 42 3.37 -1.22 -0.22
N ALA A 43 2.18 -1.25 0.37
CA ALA A 43 1.52 -2.45 0.84
C ALA A 43 0.67 -3.04 -0.31
N ARG A 44 0.85 -4.32 -0.61
CA ARG A 44 -0.07 -5.09 -1.47
C ARG A 44 -1.16 -5.70 -0.60
N MET A 45 -2.41 -5.36 -0.90
CA MET A 45 -3.55 -5.70 -0.07
C MET A 45 -4.43 -6.74 -0.74
N ALA A 46 -5.05 -7.60 0.06
CA ALA A 46 -5.98 -8.61 -0.40
C ALA A 46 -7.29 -8.59 0.40
N VAL A 47 -8.36 -9.09 -0.20
CA VAL A 47 -9.63 -9.31 0.49
C VAL A 47 -9.42 -10.37 1.58
N PRO A 48 -9.83 -10.09 2.83
CA PRO A 48 -9.73 -11.05 3.92
C PRO A 48 -10.37 -12.41 3.57
N GLY A 49 -9.71 -13.51 3.97
CA GLY A 49 -10.18 -14.88 3.78
C GLY A 49 -10.09 -15.45 2.36
N THR A 50 -10.21 -14.62 1.31
CA THR A 50 -10.10 -15.11 -0.09
C THR A 50 -8.72 -14.89 -0.70
N ARG A 51 -7.86 -14.07 -0.06
CA ARG A 51 -6.53 -13.70 -0.56
C ARG A 51 -6.51 -13.11 -1.98
N LYS A 52 -7.67 -12.65 -2.48
CA LYS A 52 -7.77 -11.99 -3.79
C LYS A 52 -7.16 -10.59 -3.69
N TYR A 53 -6.23 -10.27 -4.58
CA TYR A 53 -5.57 -8.96 -4.64
C TYR A 53 -6.58 -7.83 -4.92
N VAL A 54 -6.51 -6.75 -4.14
CA VAL A 54 -7.42 -5.58 -4.24
C VAL A 54 -6.70 -4.34 -4.75
N GLY A 55 -5.41 -4.21 -4.47
CA GLY A 55 -4.62 -3.06 -4.88
C GLY A 55 -3.40 -2.81 -4.01
N SER A 56 -2.72 -1.72 -4.30
CA SER A 56 -1.57 -1.24 -3.52
C SER A 56 -1.89 0.07 -2.82
N ALA A 57 -1.39 0.21 -1.59
CA ALA A 57 -1.51 1.43 -0.81
C ALA A 57 -0.12 1.93 -0.39
N PHE A 58 0.05 3.25 -0.41
CA PHE A 58 1.26 3.86 0.14
C PHE A 58 1.24 3.78 1.68
N VAL A 59 2.33 3.31 2.27
CA VAL A 59 2.47 3.17 3.72
C VAL A 59 2.92 4.51 4.32
N SER A 60 1.96 5.35 4.68
CA SER A 60 2.19 6.69 5.23
C SER A 60 2.34 6.72 6.77
N VAL A 61 2.98 5.71 7.35
CA VAL A 61 3.21 5.63 8.80
C VAL A 61 4.54 6.26 9.20
N ASN A 62 4.67 6.66 10.47
CA ASN A 62 5.93 7.21 10.99
C ASN A 62 7.07 6.16 10.96
N ARG A 63 8.31 6.61 11.23
CA ARG A 63 9.49 5.75 11.15
C ARG A 63 9.42 4.52 12.07
N GLU A 64 9.01 4.71 13.31
CA GLU A 64 8.92 3.63 14.32
C GLU A 64 7.90 2.56 13.91
N MET A 65 6.70 2.97 13.50
CA MET A 65 5.67 2.06 13.02
C MET A 65 6.11 1.31 11.76
N ARG A 66 6.88 1.96 10.89
CA ARG A 66 7.44 1.33 9.69
C ARG A 66 8.46 0.25 10.04
N GLU A 67 9.35 0.51 11.01
CA GLU A 67 10.33 -0.47 11.48
C GLU A 67 9.63 -1.67 12.16
N ARG A 68 8.59 -1.41 12.96
CA ARG A 68 7.77 -2.46 13.58
C ARG A 68 7.01 -3.29 12.55
N LEU A 69 6.41 -2.65 11.54
CA LEU A 69 5.75 -3.33 10.44
C LEU A 69 6.74 -4.22 9.69
N TRP A 70 7.95 -3.72 9.46
CA TRP A 70 8.99 -4.45 8.75
C TRP A 70 9.42 -5.71 9.49
N LYS A 71 9.64 -5.62 10.80
CA LYS A 71 9.93 -6.79 11.64
C LYS A 71 8.84 -7.86 11.52
N ARG A 72 7.56 -7.45 11.60
CA ARG A 72 6.41 -8.37 11.48
C ARG A 72 6.30 -9.01 10.09
N VAL A 73 6.55 -8.24 9.03
CA VAL A 73 6.52 -8.75 7.66
C VAL A 73 7.62 -9.77 7.43
N GLN A 74 8.81 -9.57 8.01
CA GLN A 74 9.89 -10.55 7.93
C GLN A 74 9.57 -11.82 8.72
N GLU A 75 9.04 -11.70 9.93
CA GLU A 75 8.62 -12.84 10.77
C GLU A 75 7.53 -13.68 10.09
N HIS A 76 6.63 -13.05 9.35
CA HIS A 76 5.52 -13.71 8.64
C HIS A 76 5.82 -14.02 7.17
N ALA A 77 7.03 -13.70 6.68
CA ALA A 77 7.44 -14.07 5.33
C ALA A 77 7.61 -15.60 5.29
N GLY A 78 6.63 -16.29 4.70
CA GLY A 78 6.74 -17.72 4.44
C GLY A 78 7.99 -18.05 3.62
N PRO A 79 8.44 -19.32 3.60
CA PRO A 79 9.59 -19.73 2.80
C PRO A 79 9.38 -19.27 1.35
N ARG A 80 10.41 -18.63 0.76
CA ARG A 80 10.37 -18.23 -0.65
C ARG A 80 10.15 -19.49 -1.48
N THR A 81 8.95 -19.69 -1.99
CA THR A 81 8.74 -20.73 -2.99
C THR A 81 9.33 -20.21 -4.29
N CYS A 82 10.56 -20.61 -4.58
CA CYS A 82 11.14 -20.46 -5.91
C CYS A 82 10.40 -21.38 -6.88
N GLN A 83 9.18 -21.03 -7.28
CA GLN A 83 8.59 -21.59 -8.50
C GLN A 83 9.13 -20.81 -9.71
N SER A 84 10.45 -20.72 -9.83
CA SER A 84 11.09 -20.36 -11.09
C SER A 84 11.05 -21.59 -11.99
N GLY A 85 10.01 -21.65 -12.83
CA GLY A 85 9.99 -22.39 -14.09
C GLY A 85 10.40 -23.86 -14.03
N GLN A 86 9.44 -24.75 -13.74
CA GLN A 86 9.47 -26.10 -14.33
C GLN A 86 9.28 -25.97 -15.84
N ARG A 87 10.37 -25.68 -16.57
CA ARG A 87 10.46 -26.05 -17.98
C ARG A 87 10.31 -27.56 -18.04
N ARG A 88 9.18 -28.05 -18.54
CA ARG A 88 9.02 -29.45 -18.93
C ARG A 88 10.07 -29.72 -20.01
N SER A 89 11.19 -30.33 -19.64
CA SER A 89 12.09 -30.96 -20.60
C SER A 89 11.35 -32.17 -21.18
N GLY A 90 10.69 -31.96 -22.31
CA GLY A 90 10.23 -33.03 -23.17
C GLY A 90 11.45 -33.76 -23.74
N SER A 91 11.88 -34.80 -23.03
CA SER A 91 12.75 -35.84 -23.58
C SER A 91 11.85 -36.84 -24.31
N SER A 92 11.86 -36.82 -25.65
CA SER A 92 11.54 -38.01 -26.42
C SER A 92 12.56 -38.15 -27.55
N ARG A 93 13.51 -39.08 -27.31
CA ARG A 93 14.20 -39.81 -28.36
C ARG A 93 13.16 -40.61 -29.15
N GLY A 94 13.33 -40.66 -30.47
CA GLY A 94 12.52 -41.44 -31.41
C GLY A 94 12.80 -40.96 -32.82
#